data_AF-A0A924XWL2-F1
#
_entry.id   AF-A0A924XWL2-F1
#
_cell.length_a   1.000
_cell.length_b   1.000
_cell.length_c   1.000
_cell.angle_alpha   90.00
_cell.angle_beta   90.00
_cell.angle_gamma   90.00
#
_symmetry.space_group_name_H-M   'P 1'
#
loop_
_entity.id
_entity.type
_entity.pdbx_description
1 polymer ?
#
loop_
_entity_poly.entity_id
_entity_poly.type
_entity_poly.pdbx_seq_one_letter_code
_entity_poly.pdbx_strand_id
1 'polypeptide(L)'
;FTSWTEQHYFDSRETPAAIGAVSEVFRLSHGVRRSRHPIHSLCVFGRLRDELCAMEYADSFGPDSVFSKLLELNALYSTLGTHTAMPFLPCHYPETLLKVSYRRPKMFSGIYVDEAGQAGIRTYGFHVRQVRDQPSPVYPAHVMQFERGFVKERVHQGMSLMFAHAREYHESMLDLIRENPGLFELPR
;
A
#
# COMPACT_ATOMS: atom_id res chain seq x y z
N PHE A 1 -6.46 -4.97 15.13
CA PHE A 1 -6.49 -3.93 14.09
C PHE A 1 -7.84 -4.06 13.39
N THR A 2 -8.59 -2.97 13.26
CA THR A 2 -9.87 -2.95 12.54
C THR A 2 -9.75 -1.98 11.37
N SER A 3 -10.24 -2.37 10.20
CA SER A 3 -10.11 -1.57 8.97
C SER A 3 -11.49 -1.21 8.39
N TRP A 4 -11.53 -0.29 7.42
CA TRP A 4 -12.76 0.06 6.68
C TRP A 4 -13.52 -1.18 6.18
N THR A 5 -12.79 -2.23 5.78
CA THR A 5 -13.38 -3.45 5.23
C THR A 5 -14.14 -4.28 6.26
N GLU A 6 -13.97 -3.98 7.56
CA GLU A 6 -14.61 -4.66 8.68
C GLU A 6 -15.60 -3.75 9.41
N GLN A 7 -15.22 -2.49 9.62
CA GLN A 7 -16.04 -1.52 10.38
C GLN A 7 -17.05 -0.77 9.52
N HIS A 8 -16.83 -0.74 8.20
CA HIS A 8 -17.66 0.04 7.26
C HIS A 8 -17.79 1.52 7.68
N TYR A 9 -16.77 2.06 8.34
CA TYR A 9 -16.68 3.43 8.81
C TYR A 9 -15.23 3.94 8.68
N PHE A 10 -15.09 5.18 8.23
CA PHE A 10 -13.83 5.91 8.18
C PHE A 10 -14.14 7.41 8.23
N ASP A 11 -13.50 8.07 9.18
CA ASP A 11 -13.42 9.52 9.26
C ASP A 11 -11.97 9.93 9.03
N SER A 12 -11.76 10.72 7.98
CA SER A 12 -10.44 11.17 7.55
C SER A 12 -9.66 11.92 8.64
N ARG A 13 -10.35 12.50 9.63
CA ARG A 13 -9.81 13.37 10.69
C ARG A 13 -9.45 12.58 11.95
N GLU A 14 -10.26 11.59 12.32
CA GLU A 14 -10.13 10.89 13.61
C GLU A 14 -9.77 9.42 13.51
N THR A 15 -10.05 8.74 12.39
CA THR A 15 -9.78 7.30 12.28
C THR A 15 -8.27 7.06 12.44
N PRO A 16 -7.81 6.28 13.43
CA PRO A 16 -6.38 6.10 13.66
C PRO A 16 -5.66 5.44 12.49
N ALA A 17 -4.34 5.61 12.43
CA ALA A 17 -3.50 4.84 11.55
C ALA A 17 -3.51 3.36 11.94
N ALA A 18 -3.48 2.52 10.92
CA ALA A 18 -3.57 1.07 11.03
C ALA A 18 -2.29 0.39 11.51
N ILE A 19 -1.14 0.96 11.16
CA ILE A 19 0.14 0.27 11.14
C ILE A 19 1.18 1.10 11.90
N GLY A 20 1.55 0.62 13.09
CA GLY A 20 2.67 1.16 13.88
C GLY A 20 2.42 2.54 14.50
N ALA A 21 3.09 2.82 15.62
CA ALA A 21 2.97 4.09 16.32
C ALA A 21 3.51 5.28 15.50
N VAL A 22 4.54 5.05 14.67
CA VAL A 22 5.16 6.10 13.83
C VAL A 22 4.14 6.71 12.87
N SER A 23 3.29 5.90 12.25
CA SER A 23 2.29 6.38 11.30
C SER A 23 1.26 7.27 11.98
N GLU A 24 0.86 6.95 13.21
CA GLU A 24 -0.13 7.74 13.95
C GLU A 24 0.46 9.07 14.46
N VAL A 25 1.70 9.03 14.98
CA VAL A 25 2.43 10.25 15.34
C VAL A 25 2.60 11.16 14.12
N PHE A 26 2.95 10.59 12.96
CA PHE A 26 3.06 11.35 11.73
C PHE A 26 1.70 11.91 11.26
N ARG A 27 0.61 11.13 11.33
CA ARG A 27 -0.76 11.58 11.00
C ARG A 27 -1.17 12.82 11.80
N LEU A 28 -0.82 12.87 13.08
CA LEU A 28 -1.16 13.96 13.99
C LEU A 28 -0.18 15.14 13.94
N SER A 29 0.89 15.05 13.15
CA SER A 29 1.90 16.10 13.06
C SER A 29 1.41 17.33 12.29
N HIS A 30 1.84 18.52 12.71
CA HIS A 30 1.46 19.78 12.07
C HIS A 30 1.81 19.81 10.58
N GLY A 31 0.84 20.19 9.74
CA GLY A 31 1.00 20.35 8.29
C GLY A 31 0.86 19.06 7.48
N VAL A 32 0.69 17.91 8.15
CA VAL A 32 0.37 16.62 7.51
C VAL A 32 -1.10 16.58 7.12
N ARG A 33 -1.40 16.02 5.94
CA ARG A 33 -2.76 15.71 5.49
C ARG A 33 -2.89 14.23 5.14
N ARG A 34 -4.12 13.74 5.04
CA ARG A 34 -4.40 12.33 4.74
C ARG A 34 -5.04 12.18 3.36
N SER A 35 -4.61 11.19 2.59
CA SER A 35 -5.27 10.88 1.31
C SER A 35 -6.63 10.21 1.52
N ARG A 36 -7.50 10.29 0.50
CA ARG A 36 -8.93 10.00 0.64
C ARG A 36 -9.28 8.52 0.71
N HIS A 37 -8.45 7.61 0.19
CA HIS A 37 -8.81 6.21 0.10
C HIS A 37 -8.86 5.53 1.50
N PRO A 38 -10.02 5.05 1.98
CA PRO A 38 -10.18 4.63 3.38
C PRO A 38 -9.48 3.31 3.71
N ILE A 39 -9.22 2.44 2.71
CA ILE A 39 -8.54 1.15 2.91
C ILE A 39 -7.01 1.33 3.05
N HIS A 40 -6.35 1.98 2.09
CA HIS A 40 -4.92 2.31 2.15
C HIS A 40 -4.71 3.82 1.97
N SER A 41 -5.03 4.58 3.02
CA SER A 41 -4.77 6.02 3.07
C SER A 41 -3.30 6.29 3.39
N LEU A 42 -2.77 7.39 2.86
CA LEU A 42 -1.41 7.87 3.12
C LEU A 42 -1.47 9.16 3.93
N CYS A 43 -0.56 9.31 4.89
CA CYS A 43 -0.26 10.61 5.48
C CYS A 43 0.80 11.28 4.62
N VAL A 44 0.58 12.54 4.25
CA VAL A 44 1.40 13.26 3.27
C VAL A 44 1.82 14.60 3.83
N PHE A 45 3.08 14.94 3.61
CA PHE A 45 3.67 16.23 3.97
C PHE A 45 4.53 16.76 2.82
N GLY A 46 4.72 18.09 2.78
CA GLY A 46 5.60 18.74 1.83
C GLY A 46 4.93 19.05 0.49
N ARG A 47 5.75 19.23 -0.55
CA ARG A 47 5.36 19.84 -1.84
C ARG A 47 4.17 19.16 -2.53
N LEU A 48 4.08 17.83 -2.47
CA LEU A 48 3.04 17.05 -3.17
C LEU A 48 1.81 16.78 -2.31
N ARG A 49 1.74 17.34 -1.09
CA ARG A 49 0.66 17.08 -0.13
C ARG A 49 -0.72 17.30 -0.72
N ASP A 50 -0.97 18.49 -1.25
CA ASP A 50 -2.31 18.85 -1.70
C ASP A 50 -2.71 18.11 -2.97
N GLU A 51 -1.74 17.81 -3.86
CA GLU A 51 -1.96 16.98 -5.04
C GLU A 51 -2.35 15.54 -4.67
N LEU A 52 -1.55 14.87 -3.85
CA LEU A 52 -1.80 13.46 -3.48
C LEU A 52 -3.04 13.29 -2.60
N CYS A 53 -3.36 14.29 -1.75
CA CYS A 53 -4.56 14.27 -0.92
C CYS A 53 -5.85 14.60 -1.69
N ALA A 54 -5.75 15.26 -2.85
CA ALA A 54 -6.90 15.56 -3.70
C ALA A 54 -7.28 14.40 -4.64
N MET A 55 -6.41 13.38 -4.79
CA MET A 55 -6.68 12.22 -5.63
C MET A 55 -7.89 11.42 -5.10
N GLU A 56 -8.79 11.06 -6.02
CA GLU A 56 -9.91 10.16 -5.76
C GLU A 56 -9.86 9.00 -6.74
N TYR A 57 -9.92 7.80 -6.21
CA TYR A 57 -9.86 6.54 -6.95
C TYR A 57 -10.58 5.47 -6.15
N ALA A 58 -11.26 4.57 -6.86
CA ALA A 58 -12.08 3.54 -6.23
C ALA A 58 -11.29 2.29 -5.87
N ASP A 59 -10.31 1.89 -6.68
CA ASP A 59 -9.42 0.76 -6.41
C ASP A 59 -8.09 1.27 -5.82
N SER A 60 -7.76 0.81 -4.62
CA SER A 60 -6.56 1.23 -3.92
C SER A 60 -5.25 0.98 -4.68
N PHE A 61 -5.23 -0.02 -5.55
CA PHE A 61 -4.09 -0.38 -6.40
C PHE A 61 -4.47 -0.28 -7.89
N GLY A 62 -5.49 0.52 -8.22
CA GLY A 62 -5.89 0.81 -9.59
C GLY A 62 -4.85 1.65 -10.35
N PRO A 63 -4.96 1.72 -11.70
CA PRO A 63 -4.05 2.52 -12.54
C PRO A 63 -4.14 4.03 -12.28
N ASP A 64 -5.23 4.49 -11.64
CA ASP A 64 -5.47 5.87 -11.18
C ASP A 64 -5.08 6.10 -9.71
N SER A 65 -4.61 5.06 -9.01
CA SER A 65 -4.28 5.13 -7.59
C SER A 65 -3.03 5.97 -7.32
N VAL A 66 -2.89 6.39 -6.06
CA VAL A 66 -1.68 7.07 -5.58
C VAL A 66 -0.41 6.28 -5.85
N PHE A 67 -0.47 4.94 -5.88
CA PHE A 67 0.69 4.10 -6.15
C PHE A 67 1.14 4.15 -7.62
N SER A 68 0.20 4.34 -8.55
CA SER A 68 0.52 4.65 -9.95
C SER A 68 1.28 5.97 -10.04
N LYS A 69 0.80 7.02 -9.37
CA LYS A 69 1.47 8.32 -9.32
C LYS A 69 2.87 8.25 -8.68
N LEU A 70 3.04 7.51 -7.59
CA LEU A 70 4.35 7.32 -6.95
C LEU A 70 5.33 6.56 -7.87
N LEU A 71 4.83 5.61 -8.67
CA LEU A 71 5.62 4.93 -9.70
C LEU A 71 6.05 5.88 -10.83
N GLU A 72 5.14 6.71 -11.34
CA GLU A 72 5.45 7.74 -12.36
C GLU A 72 6.56 8.67 -11.88
N LEU A 73 6.47 9.13 -10.63
CA LEU A 73 7.46 10.00 -9.97
C LEU A 73 8.77 9.29 -9.60
N ASN A 74 8.85 7.97 -9.78
CA ASN A 74 9.97 7.14 -9.33
C ASN A 74 10.32 7.34 -7.85
N ALA A 75 9.30 7.42 -7.00
CA ALA A 75 9.44 7.70 -5.57
C ALA A 75 10.42 6.73 -4.88
N LEU A 76 11.14 7.21 -3.88
CA LEU A 76 11.93 6.33 -3.01
C LEU A 76 10.99 5.72 -1.95
N TYR A 77 10.87 4.40 -1.95
CA TYR A 77 10.19 3.67 -0.89
C TYR A 77 11.17 3.33 0.21
N SER A 78 10.71 3.37 1.46
CA SER A 78 11.53 2.96 2.60
C SER A 78 10.70 2.41 3.76
N THR A 79 11.30 1.47 4.50
CA THR A 79 10.80 0.98 5.79
C THR A 79 11.85 1.22 6.88
N LEU A 80 11.39 1.34 8.12
CA LEU A 80 12.23 1.57 9.30
C LEU A 80 12.04 0.40 10.28
N GLY A 81 13.11 -0.33 10.56
CA GLY A 81 13.17 -1.35 11.60
C GLY A 81 12.43 -2.66 11.31
N THR A 82 11.88 -2.84 10.10
CA THR A 82 11.13 -4.06 9.75
C THR A 82 11.99 -5.12 9.08
N HIS A 83 13.18 -4.75 8.57
CA HIS A 83 13.93 -5.58 7.61
C HIS A 83 12.98 -6.12 6.51
N THR A 84 13.26 -7.31 5.98
CA THR A 84 12.45 -7.98 4.94
C THR A 84 11.12 -8.52 5.44
N ALA A 85 10.79 -8.36 6.72
CA ALA A 85 9.53 -8.88 7.29
C ALA A 85 8.29 -8.14 6.76
N MET A 86 8.46 -6.93 6.22
CA MET A 86 7.37 -6.12 5.69
C MET A 86 7.73 -5.55 4.31
N PRO A 87 7.03 -5.96 3.23
CA PRO A 87 7.21 -5.34 1.92
C PRO A 87 6.74 -3.88 1.93
N PHE A 88 7.20 -3.10 0.94
CA PHE A 88 6.63 -1.77 0.71
C PHE A 88 5.16 -1.90 0.31
N LEU A 89 4.30 -1.02 0.83
CA LEU A 89 2.85 -1.03 0.57
C LEU A 89 2.46 -1.17 -0.91
N PRO A 90 3.19 -0.59 -1.90
CA PRO A 90 2.87 -0.75 -3.33
C PRO A 90 3.09 -2.16 -3.90
N CYS A 91 3.54 -3.15 -3.11
CA CYS A 91 3.82 -4.52 -3.57
C CYS A 91 2.62 -5.23 -4.23
N HIS A 92 1.40 -4.79 -3.94
CA HIS A 92 0.17 -5.33 -4.52
C HIS A 92 -0.22 -4.68 -5.87
N TYR A 93 0.42 -3.57 -6.24
CA TYR A 93 0.15 -2.88 -7.50
C TYR A 93 0.47 -3.74 -8.74
N PRO A 94 1.64 -4.43 -8.83
CA PRO A 94 1.93 -5.40 -9.90
C PRO A 94 0.91 -6.54 -9.99
N GLU A 95 0.45 -7.07 -8.85
CA GLU A 95 -0.56 -8.14 -8.82
C GLU A 95 -1.89 -7.70 -9.47
N THR A 96 -2.31 -6.46 -9.19
CA THR A 96 -3.52 -5.86 -9.79
C THR A 96 -3.36 -5.65 -11.29
N LEU A 97 -2.22 -5.12 -11.75
CA LEU A 97 -1.98 -4.90 -13.19
C LEU A 97 -1.94 -6.20 -13.99
N LEU A 98 -1.29 -7.24 -13.45
CA LEU A 98 -1.18 -8.54 -14.09
C LEU A 98 -2.44 -9.41 -13.93
N LYS A 99 -3.43 -8.97 -13.14
CA LYS A 99 -4.67 -9.71 -12.86
C LYS A 99 -4.39 -11.15 -12.42
N VAL A 100 -3.49 -11.29 -11.44
CA VAL A 100 -3.06 -12.60 -10.94
C VAL A 100 -4.25 -13.44 -10.47
N SER A 101 -4.21 -14.75 -10.76
CA SER A 101 -5.35 -15.65 -10.63
C SER A 101 -5.84 -15.85 -9.19
N TYR A 102 -4.98 -15.63 -8.20
CA TYR A 102 -5.30 -15.83 -6.78
C TYR A 102 -5.86 -14.60 -6.07
N ARG A 103 -6.05 -13.50 -6.79
CA ARG A 103 -6.76 -12.33 -6.30
C ARG A 103 -8.02 -12.07 -7.10
N ARG A 104 -8.93 -11.32 -6.49
CA ARG A 104 -10.16 -10.86 -7.12
C ARG A 104 -10.51 -9.45 -6.65
N PRO A 105 -11.08 -8.60 -7.50
CA PRO A 105 -11.59 -7.32 -7.06
C PRO A 105 -12.72 -7.53 -6.04
N LYS A 106 -12.73 -6.71 -4.99
CA LYS A 106 -13.84 -6.65 -4.03
C LYS A 106 -14.07 -5.20 -3.62
N MET A 107 -15.33 -4.78 -3.68
CA MET A 107 -15.78 -3.47 -3.24
C MET A 107 -16.38 -3.55 -1.84
N PHE A 108 -16.23 -2.47 -1.09
CA PHE A 108 -16.70 -2.29 0.28
C PHE A 108 -17.36 -0.92 0.39
N SER A 109 -18.64 -0.91 0.76
CA SER A 109 -19.39 0.31 1.03
C SER A 109 -19.42 0.60 2.53
N GLY A 110 -19.38 1.86 2.92
CA GLY A 110 -19.40 2.27 4.31
C GLY A 110 -19.62 3.77 4.49
N ILE A 111 -19.76 4.21 5.74
CA ILE A 111 -19.90 5.62 6.12
C ILE A 111 -18.52 6.27 6.06
N TYR A 112 -18.35 7.19 5.10
CA TYR A 112 -17.15 7.99 4.94
C TYR A 112 -17.42 9.41 5.44
N VAL A 113 -16.54 9.93 6.30
CA VAL A 113 -16.56 11.34 6.73
C VAL A 113 -15.32 12.04 6.19
N ASP A 114 -15.55 13.04 5.33
CA ASP A 114 -14.48 13.79 4.67
C ASP A 114 -13.82 14.83 5.61
N GLU A 115 -12.81 15.53 5.10
CA GLU A 115 -12.06 16.52 5.88
C GLU A 115 -12.95 17.71 6.31
N ALA A 116 -14.05 17.99 5.59
CA ALA A 116 -15.02 19.02 5.96
C ALA A 116 -16.04 18.52 7.01
N GLY A 117 -15.99 17.24 7.38
CA GLY A 117 -16.94 16.62 8.31
C GLY A 117 -18.23 16.17 7.65
N GLN A 118 -18.31 16.16 6.32
CA GLN A 118 -19.49 15.69 5.62
C GLN A 118 -19.47 14.16 5.55
N ALA A 119 -20.52 13.56 6.11
CA ALA A 119 -20.73 12.13 6.06
C ALA A 119 -21.48 11.72 4.78
N GLY A 120 -21.14 10.55 4.23
CA GLY A 120 -21.88 9.92 3.15
C GLY A 120 -21.48 8.46 2.94
N ILE A 121 -22.35 7.68 2.29
CA ILE A 121 -21.99 6.32 1.88
C ILE A 121 -21.04 6.43 0.67
N ARG A 122 -19.88 5.79 0.78
CA ARG A 122 -18.89 5.67 -0.30
C ARG A 122 -18.51 4.21 -0.51
N THR A 123 -18.05 3.90 -1.71
CA THR A 123 -17.66 2.53 -2.10
C THR A 123 -16.23 2.55 -2.63
N TYR A 124 -15.38 1.76 -1.99
CA TYR A 124 -13.96 1.61 -2.34
C TYR A 124 -13.57 0.14 -2.37
N GLY A 125 -12.50 -0.20 -3.05
CA GLY A 125 -12.11 -1.59 -3.26
C GLY A 125 -10.62 -1.78 -3.42
N PHE A 126 -10.25 -3.05 -3.48
CA PHE A 126 -8.93 -3.52 -3.85
C PHE A 126 -9.02 -5.00 -4.22
N HIS A 127 -7.92 -5.56 -4.69
CA HIS A 127 -7.81 -6.96 -5.03
C HIS A 127 -7.53 -7.82 -3.78
N VAL A 128 -8.58 -8.44 -3.24
CA VAL A 128 -8.49 -9.36 -2.10
C VAL A 128 -8.03 -10.74 -2.55
N ARG A 129 -7.52 -11.55 -1.61
CA ARG A 129 -7.24 -12.97 -1.87
C ARG A 129 -8.53 -13.71 -2.21
N GLN A 130 -8.47 -14.67 -3.13
CA GLN A 130 -9.61 -15.55 -3.40
C GLN A 130 -9.87 -16.50 -2.23
N VAL A 131 -8.80 -17.11 -1.70
CA VAL A 131 -8.83 -17.99 -0.52
C VAL A 131 -8.26 -17.21 0.67
N ARG A 132 -9.02 -17.16 1.78
CA ARG A 132 -8.68 -16.33 2.96
C ARG A 132 -7.29 -16.62 3.52
N ASP A 133 -6.98 -17.91 3.66
CA ASP A 133 -5.78 -18.39 4.36
C ASP A 133 -4.60 -18.68 3.42
N GLN A 134 -4.72 -18.30 2.14
CA GLN A 134 -3.61 -18.41 1.21
C GLN A 134 -2.45 -17.48 1.62
N PRO A 135 -1.21 -18.01 1.72
CA PRO A 135 -0.03 -17.18 1.92
C PRO A 135 0.12 -16.14 0.81
N SER A 136 0.54 -14.93 1.17
CA SER A 136 0.73 -13.87 0.18
C SER A 136 2.13 -13.96 -0.43
N PRO A 137 2.28 -14.12 -1.75
CA PRO A 137 3.59 -14.31 -2.37
C PRO A 137 4.46 -13.05 -2.38
N VAL A 138 3.89 -11.87 -2.11
CA VAL A 138 4.65 -10.62 -1.99
C VAL A 138 5.71 -10.64 -0.86
N TYR A 139 5.52 -11.44 0.20
CA TYR A 139 6.50 -11.52 1.29
C TYR A 139 7.77 -12.27 0.84
N PRO A 140 7.69 -13.53 0.35
CA PRO A 140 8.87 -14.19 -0.20
C PRO A 140 9.44 -13.43 -1.42
N ALA A 141 8.59 -12.83 -2.26
CA ALA A 141 9.08 -12.00 -3.36
C ALA A 141 9.89 -10.79 -2.88
N HIS A 142 9.48 -10.14 -1.77
CA HIS A 142 10.25 -9.04 -1.19
C HIS A 142 11.61 -9.47 -0.65
N VAL A 143 11.69 -10.67 -0.07
CA VAL A 143 12.98 -11.29 0.31
C VAL A 143 13.84 -11.51 -0.94
N MET A 144 13.28 -12.08 -2.01
CA MET A 144 14.00 -12.30 -3.27
C MET A 144 14.47 -10.97 -3.89
N GLN A 145 13.67 -9.91 -3.84
CA GLN A 145 14.07 -8.58 -4.31
C GLN A 145 15.26 -8.02 -3.51
N PHE A 146 15.32 -8.28 -2.21
CA PHE A 146 16.45 -7.92 -1.36
C PHE A 146 17.69 -8.75 -1.71
N GLU A 147 17.57 -10.07 -1.81
CA GLU A 147 18.67 -10.98 -2.17
C GLU A 147 19.25 -10.69 -3.56
N ARG A 148 18.40 -10.26 -4.51
CA ARG A 148 18.81 -9.85 -5.86
C ARG A 148 19.31 -8.40 -5.94
N GLY A 149 19.30 -7.65 -4.83
CA GLY A 149 19.86 -6.29 -4.74
C GLY A 149 18.96 -5.15 -5.25
N PHE A 150 17.70 -5.44 -5.62
CA PHE A 150 16.72 -4.43 -6.02
C PHE A 150 16.20 -3.64 -4.80
N VAL A 151 16.03 -4.31 -3.66
CA VAL A 151 15.80 -3.66 -2.37
C VAL A 151 17.13 -3.61 -1.64
N LYS A 152 17.49 -2.45 -1.10
CA LYS A 152 18.78 -2.20 -0.45
C LYS A 152 18.56 -1.92 1.02
N GLU A 153 19.54 -2.25 1.85
CA GLU A 153 19.52 -1.94 3.28
C GLU A 153 20.67 -1.00 3.66
N ARG A 154 20.38 -0.12 4.62
CA ARG A 154 21.38 0.64 5.38
C ARG A 154 21.03 0.54 6.85
N VAL A 155 22.02 0.19 7.67
CA VAL A 155 21.88 0.16 9.12
C VAL A 155 22.53 1.42 9.71
N HIS A 156 21.79 2.16 10.52
CA HIS A 156 22.29 3.32 11.24
C HIS A 156 21.89 3.24 12.70
N GLN A 157 22.89 3.25 13.61
CA GLN A 157 22.66 3.13 15.06
C GLN A 157 21.76 1.96 15.46
N GLY A 158 21.92 0.81 14.79
CA GLY A 158 21.11 -0.40 15.04
C GLY A 158 19.72 -0.39 14.40
N MET A 159 19.30 0.71 13.77
CA MET A 159 18.06 0.77 12.99
C MET A 159 18.33 0.37 11.54
N SER A 160 17.57 -0.60 11.03
CA SER A 160 17.58 -0.95 9.62
C SER A 160 16.66 -0.03 8.82
N LEU A 161 17.18 0.51 7.72
CA LEU A 161 16.43 1.21 6.68
C LEU A 161 16.53 0.41 5.40
N MET A 162 15.42 -0.19 4.98
CA MET A 162 15.32 -0.74 3.64
C MET A 162 14.79 0.31 2.68
N PHE A 163 15.23 0.31 1.43
CA PHE A 163 14.74 1.22 0.41
C PHE A 163 14.90 0.69 -1.01
N ALA A 164 14.06 1.19 -1.91
CA ALA A 164 14.16 0.99 -3.36
C ALA A 164 13.46 2.14 -4.09
N HIS A 165 13.91 2.44 -5.31
CA HIS A 165 13.15 3.34 -6.19
C HIS A 165 11.92 2.61 -6.74
N ALA A 166 10.82 3.34 -6.89
CA ALA A 166 9.53 2.76 -7.25
C ALA A 166 9.57 1.98 -8.55
N ARG A 167 10.28 2.46 -9.59
CA ARG A 167 10.40 1.76 -10.87
C ARG A 167 11.18 0.45 -10.73
N GLU A 168 12.34 0.48 -10.10
CA GLU A 168 13.18 -0.72 -9.84
C GLU A 168 12.42 -1.77 -9.00
N TYR A 169 11.71 -1.33 -7.96
CA TYR A 169 10.88 -2.19 -7.14
C TYR A 169 9.70 -2.80 -7.92
N HIS A 170 9.05 -2.00 -8.77
CA HIS A 170 7.92 -2.44 -9.56
C HIS A 170 8.33 -3.43 -10.65
N GLU A 171 9.35 -3.11 -11.43
CA GLU A 171 9.87 -3.94 -12.52
C GLU A 171 10.35 -5.30 -11.98
N SER A 172 11.13 -5.31 -10.89
CA SER A 172 11.58 -6.56 -10.27
C SER A 172 10.43 -7.43 -9.75
N MET A 173 9.33 -6.84 -9.26
CA MET A 173 8.16 -7.60 -8.87
C MET A 173 7.41 -8.19 -10.08
N LEU A 174 7.30 -7.44 -11.19
CA LEU A 174 6.72 -7.96 -12.43
C LEU A 174 7.52 -9.15 -12.96
N ASP A 175 8.85 -9.05 -12.94
CA ASP A 175 9.73 -10.14 -13.39
C ASP A 175 9.61 -11.36 -12.48
N LEU A 176 9.57 -11.17 -11.16
CA LEU A 176 9.36 -12.27 -10.22
C LEU A 176 8.02 -12.99 -10.43
N ILE A 177 6.93 -12.25 -10.70
CA ILE A 177 5.62 -12.83 -11.00
C ILE A 177 5.68 -13.68 -12.27
N ARG A 178 6.37 -13.20 -13.32
CA ARG A 178 6.51 -13.91 -14.60
C ARG A 178 7.42 -15.12 -14.52
N GLU A 179 8.53 -15.01 -13.78
CA GLU A 179 9.53 -16.08 -13.62
C GLU A 179 9.04 -17.21 -12.71
N ASN A 180 8.18 -16.90 -11.73
CA ASN A 180 7.76 -17.83 -10.69
C ASN A 180 6.24 -18.00 -10.66
N PRO A 181 5.57 -18.39 -11.75
CA PRO A 181 4.11 -18.45 -11.80
C PRO A 181 3.52 -19.32 -10.69
N GLY A 182 4.17 -20.43 -10.33
CA GLY A 182 3.74 -21.29 -9.22
C GLY A 182 3.76 -20.64 -7.83
N LEU A 183 4.58 -19.59 -7.61
CA LEU A 183 4.53 -18.79 -6.39
C LEU A 183 3.30 -17.86 -6.38
N PHE A 184 2.87 -17.42 -7.56
CA PHE A 184 1.82 -16.43 -7.79
C PHE A 184 0.56 -17.04 -8.42
N GLU A 185 0.24 -18.29 -8.07
CA GLU A 185 -0.94 -19.01 -8.52
C GLU A 185 -1.77 -19.50 -7.32
N LEU A 186 -3.03 -19.85 -7.57
CA LEU A 186 -3.82 -20.56 -6.57
C LEU A 186 -3.22 -21.96 -6.34
N PRO A 187 -3.05 -22.39 -5.08
CA PRO A 187 -2.73 -23.78 -4.80
C PRO A 187 -3.79 -24.67 -5.45
N ARG A 188 -3.34 -25.69 -6.19
CA ARG A 188 -4.22 -26.71 -6.77
C ARG A 188 -4.77 -27.65 -5.70
#